data_AF-A0A8H6NCW2-F1
#
_entry.id   AF-A0A8H6NCW2-F1
#
_cell.length_a   1.000
_cell.length_b   1.000
_cell.length_c   1.000
_cell.angle_alpha   90.00
_cell.angle_beta   90.00
_cell.angle_gamma   90.00
#
_symmetry.space_group_name_H-M   'P 1'
#
loop_
_entity.id
_entity.type
_entity.pdbx_description
1 polymer ?
#
loop_
_entity_poly.entity_id
_entity_poly.type
_entity_poly.pdbx_seq_one_letter_code
_entity_poly.pdbx_strand_id
1 'polypeptide(L)'
;MSSILADQYVAGMWLGQLEVELLWSIAERRPATTPTRGYRAPSWSWASVDGRVMPGFPCEDSESLLIRVHDSHLDYATDDTTGLITGGWLRILGRLMPLGVSRQARSERNHCIGWEVSINGVPVRCSAKSIHLDVVHERLEECTLFCMPARIRNSGKNIVDVLLLELVDRERGVFRRVGLGSFASEEESYEALWLGLEVQRLSCEEYGDAEQLIRLI
;
A
#
# COMPACT_ATOMS: atom_id res chain seq x y z
N MET A 1 -25.32 -11.04 -28.25
CA MET A 1 -25.18 -11.88 -27.04
C MET A 1 -24.17 -11.20 -26.14
N SER A 2 -24.52 -11.06 -24.86
CA SER A 2 -24.08 -10.06 -23.88
C SER A 2 -22.56 -9.99 -23.63
N SER A 3 -21.95 -8.83 -23.90
CA SER A 3 -20.60 -8.48 -23.40
C SER A 3 -20.69 -8.10 -21.91
N ILE A 4 -20.71 -9.11 -21.05
CA ILE A 4 -20.57 -8.92 -19.61
C ILE A 4 -19.07 -8.68 -19.36
N LEU A 5 -18.68 -7.41 -19.18
CA LEU A 5 -17.39 -6.89 -18.68
C LEU A 5 -16.18 -7.85 -18.81
N ALA A 6 -15.45 -7.75 -19.92
CA ALA A 6 -14.16 -8.43 -20.07
C ALA A 6 -13.08 -7.67 -19.27
N ASP A 7 -13.11 -7.79 -17.95
CA ASP A 7 -12.02 -7.31 -17.08
C ASP A 7 -10.92 -8.38 -16.97
N GLN A 8 -9.67 -7.96 -16.84
CA GLN A 8 -8.51 -8.84 -16.79
C GLN A 8 -8.21 -9.22 -15.34
N TYR A 9 -8.09 -10.52 -15.07
CA TYR A 9 -7.61 -11.03 -13.80
C TYR A 9 -6.10 -10.81 -13.66
N VAL A 10 -5.68 -10.23 -12.55
CA VAL A 10 -4.30 -9.84 -12.26
C VAL A 10 -3.99 -10.16 -10.79
N ALA A 11 -3.35 -11.30 -10.55
CA ALA A 11 -2.89 -11.76 -9.23
C ALA A 11 -3.96 -11.60 -8.12
N GLY A 12 -5.12 -12.24 -8.27
CA GLY A 12 -6.20 -12.16 -7.29
C GLY A 12 -7.13 -10.96 -7.47
N MET A 13 -6.79 -10.00 -8.32
CA MET A 13 -7.51 -8.74 -8.45
C MET A 13 -7.99 -8.50 -9.89
N TRP A 14 -8.86 -7.53 -10.09
CA TRP A 14 -9.34 -7.14 -11.41
C TRP A 14 -8.69 -5.84 -11.87
N LEU A 15 -8.15 -5.84 -13.09
CA LEU A 15 -7.38 -4.72 -13.63
C LEU A 15 -8.19 -3.41 -13.63
N GLY A 16 -9.48 -3.48 -13.97
CA GLY A 16 -10.38 -2.32 -14.02
C GLY A 16 -10.71 -1.70 -12.65
N GLN A 17 -10.33 -2.34 -11.54
CA GLN A 17 -10.50 -1.81 -10.18
C GLN A 17 -9.20 -1.82 -9.38
N LEU A 18 -8.06 -1.99 -10.03
CA LEU A 18 -6.82 -2.34 -9.35
C LEU A 18 -6.36 -1.27 -8.34
N GLU A 19 -6.59 0.01 -8.61
CA GLU A 19 -6.34 1.10 -7.64
C GLU A 19 -7.12 0.93 -6.34
N VAL A 20 -8.39 0.54 -6.44
CA VAL A 20 -9.25 0.29 -5.26
C VAL A 20 -8.86 -1.03 -4.61
N GLU A 21 -8.59 -2.06 -5.40
CA GLU A 21 -8.23 -3.38 -4.88
C GLU A 21 -6.90 -3.35 -4.13
N LEU A 22 -5.95 -2.50 -4.53
CA LEU A 22 -4.73 -2.20 -3.76
C LEU A 22 -5.02 -1.63 -2.35
N LEU A 23 -6.24 -1.27 -2.00
CA LEU A 23 -6.60 -0.83 -0.65
C LEU A 23 -7.09 -1.98 0.24
N TRP A 24 -6.86 -3.24 -0.16
CA TRP A 24 -7.10 -4.41 0.69
C TRP A 24 -6.30 -4.33 2.01
N SER A 25 -6.75 -5.03 3.04
CA SER A 25 -6.01 -5.14 4.32
C SER A 25 -6.36 -6.44 5.04
N ILE A 26 -5.64 -6.78 6.10
CA ILE A 26 -5.98 -7.94 6.95
C ILE A 26 -7.13 -7.57 7.90
N ALA A 27 -8.19 -8.39 7.91
CA ALA A 27 -9.38 -8.20 8.75
C ALA A 27 -9.08 -8.33 10.25
N GLU A 28 -8.09 -9.17 10.56
CA GLU A 28 -7.69 -9.45 11.92
C GLU A 28 -6.75 -8.37 12.45
N ARG A 29 -6.78 -8.15 13.76
CA ARG A 29 -5.84 -7.23 14.42
C ARG A 29 -4.39 -7.73 14.40
N ARG A 30 -4.20 -8.99 14.03
CA ARG A 30 -2.88 -9.59 13.85
C ARG A 30 -2.59 -9.63 12.36
N PRO A 31 -1.39 -9.23 11.92
CA PRO A 31 -0.97 -9.43 10.55
C PRO A 31 -1.08 -10.89 10.13
N ALA A 32 -1.18 -11.14 8.83
CA ALA A 32 -1.14 -12.51 8.33
C ALA A 32 0.23 -13.15 8.57
N THR A 33 0.29 -14.46 8.35
CA THR A 33 1.57 -15.18 8.27
C THR A 33 2.05 -15.22 6.83
N THR A 34 3.38 -15.29 6.65
CA THR A 34 3.95 -15.58 5.34
C THR A 34 3.51 -16.98 4.90
N PRO A 35 3.25 -17.18 3.60
CA PRO A 35 2.96 -18.51 3.07
C PRO A 35 4.05 -19.52 3.43
N THR A 36 3.62 -20.67 3.96
CA THR A 36 4.53 -21.77 4.34
C THR A 36 5.33 -22.35 3.16
N ARG A 37 4.88 -22.12 1.91
CA ARG A 37 5.45 -22.71 0.69
C ARG A 37 6.34 -21.76 -0.13
N GLY A 38 6.74 -20.62 0.44
CA GLY A 38 7.55 -19.62 -0.28
C GLY A 38 6.70 -18.66 -1.13
N TYR A 39 7.29 -18.10 -2.18
CA TYR A 39 6.62 -17.14 -3.07
C TYR A 39 5.33 -17.73 -3.68
N ARG A 40 4.25 -16.92 -3.67
CA ARG A 40 2.94 -17.31 -4.21
C ARG A 40 2.38 -16.27 -5.19
N ALA A 41 2.52 -15.01 -4.84
CA ALA A 41 2.10 -13.87 -5.62
C ALA A 41 2.95 -12.65 -5.24
N PRO A 42 2.98 -11.59 -6.05
CA PRO A 42 3.65 -10.33 -5.72
C PRO A 42 3.12 -9.70 -4.43
N SER A 43 3.94 -8.93 -3.69
CA SER A 43 3.55 -8.39 -2.37
C SER A 43 2.34 -7.44 -2.40
N TRP A 44 2.08 -6.83 -3.55
CA TRP A 44 0.92 -5.96 -3.75
C TRP A 44 -0.41 -6.72 -3.86
N SER A 45 -0.37 -8.03 -4.10
CA SER A 45 -1.54 -8.89 -4.20
C SER A 45 -1.98 -9.43 -2.84
N TRP A 46 -3.29 -9.41 -2.58
CA TRP A 46 -3.86 -10.09 -1.41
C TRP A 46 -3.65 -11.61 -1.46
N ALA A 47 -3.39 -12.19 -2.63
CA ALA A 47 -3.07 -13.60 -2.76
C ALA A 47 -1.68 -13.94 -2.20
N SER A 48 -0.85 -12.95 -1.86
CA SER A 48 0.50 -13.17 -1.30
C SER A 48 0.52 -13.58 0.18
N VAL A 49 -0.61 -13.52 0.87
CA VAL A 49 -0.70 -13.73 2.32
C VAL A 49 -1.62 -14.90 2.70
N ASP A 50 -1.40 -15.48 3.89
CA ASP A 50 -2.30 -16.46 4.50
C ASP A 50 -3.07 -15.79 5.66
N GLY A 51 -4.27 -15.27 5.37
CA GLY A 51 -5.11 -14.61 6.37
C GLY A 51 -6.47 -14.16 5.81
N ARG A 52 -7.37 -13.71 6.70
CA ARG A 52 -8.67 -13.16 6.28
C ARG A 52 -8.46 -11.74 5.72
N VAL A 53 -8.67 -11.59 4.42
CA VAL A 53 -8.55 -10.31 3.71
C VAL A 53 -9.88 -9.53 3.79
N MET A 54 -9.78 -8.23 4.06
CA MET A 54 -10.81 -7.24 3.79
C MET A 54 -10.52 -6.59 2.43
N PRO A 55 -11.46 -6.60 1.48
CA PRO A 55 -11.27 -5.93 0.20
C PRO A 55 -11.19 -4.41 0.39
N GLY A 56 -10.53 -3.73 -0.54
CA GLY A 56 -10.66 -2.29 -0.67
C GLY A 56 -12.12 -1.93 -0.96
N PHE A 57 -12.71 -1.05 -0.16
CA PHE A 57 -14.08 -0.61 -0.41
C PHE A 57 -14.11 0.37 -1.59
N PRO A 58 -14.99 0.18 -2.58
CA PRO A 58 -15.17 1.17 -3.64
C PRO A 58 -15.61 2.51 -3.02
N CYS A 59 -15.03 3.61 -3.49
CA CYS A 59 -15.58 4.93 -3.24
C CYS A 59 -16.64 5.21 -4.31
N GLU A 60 -17.70 5.92 -3.95
CA GLU A 60 -18.68 6.41 -4.93
C GLU A 60 -18.08 7.46 -5.87
N ASP A 61 -16.94 8.06 -5.48
CA ASP A 61 -16.26 9.12 -6.20
C ASP A 61 -14.83 8.71 -6.59
N SER A 62 -14.58 8.56 -7.90
CA SER A 62 -13.24 8.27 -8.44
C SER A 62 -12.24 9.39 -8.16
N GLU A 63 -12.69 10.63 -7.93
CA GLU A 63 -11.84 11.77 -7.56
C GLU A 63 -11.19 11.61 -6.18
N SER A 64 -11.62 10.61 -5.40
CA SER A 64 -11.04 10.30 -4.10
C SER A 64 -9.72 9.51 -4.17
N LEU A 65 -9.38 8.92 -5.32
CA LEU A 65 -8.16 8.14 -5.51
C LEU A 65 -6.96 9.03 -5.79
N LEU A 66 -5.83 8.72 -5.15
CA LEU A 66 -4.58 9.48 -5.22
C LEU A 66 -3.44 8.69 -5.89
N ILE A 67 -3.74 7.49 -6.38
CA ILE A 67 -2.83 6.64 -7.14
C ILE A 67 -3.44 6.28 -8.49
N ARG A 68 -2.57 5.99 -9.46
CA ARG A 68 -2.95 5.46 -10.77
C ARG A 68 -2.12 4.23 -11.09
N VAL A 69 -2.75 3.17 -11.54
CA VAL A 69 -2.04 2.03 -12.13
C VAL A 69 -1.64 2.41 -13.55
N HIS A 70 -0.34 2.32 -13.84
CA HIS A 70 0.17 2.59 -15.17
C HIS A 70 0.29 1.32 -16.01
N ASP A 71 0.80 0.24 -15.42
CA ASP A 71 1.03 -1.02 -16.16
C ASP A 71 1.31 -2.18 -15.21
N SER A 72 1.14 -3.41 -15.67
CA SER A 72 1.42 -4.61 -14.88
C SER A 72 2.01 -5.72 -15.74
N HIS A 73 2.86 -6.54 -15.13
CA HIS A 73 3.42 -7.75 -15.75
C HIS A 73 3.37 -8.89 -14.74
N LEU A 74 2.93 -10.06 -15.18
CA LEU A 74 2.91 -11.27 -14.36
C LEU A 74 3.56 -12.42 -15.12
N ASP A 75 4.44 -13.14 -14.43
CA ASP A 75 5.03 -14.37 -14.92
C ASP A 75 4.22 -15.54 -14.36
N TYR A 76 3.75 -16.43 -15.24
CA TYR A 76 2.95 -17.60 -14.87
C TYR A 76 3.76 -18.88 -15.05
N ALA A 77 3.46 -19.89 -14.23
CA ALA A 77 4.08 -21.21 -14.35
C ALA A 77 3.62 -21.97 -15.62
N THR A 78 2.45 -21.59 -16.15
CA THR A 78 1.80 -22.22 -17.31
C THR A 78 1.12 -21.12 -18.15
N ASP A 79 0.56 -21.50 -19.30
CA ASP A 79 -0.23 -20.59 -20.14
C ASP A 79 -1.58 -20.19 -19.52
N ASP A 80 -1.95 -20.78 -18.37
CA ASP A 80 -3.14 -20.41 -17.61
C ASP A 80 -2.84 -19.15 -16.77
N THR A 81 -3.31 -18.01 -17.26
CA THR A 81 -3.15 -16.70 -16.62
C THR A 81 -4.02 -16.50 -15.36
N THR A 82 -4.79 -17.51 -14.98
CA THR A 82 -5.50 -17.56 -13.68
C THR A 82 -4.81 -18.48 -12.67
N GLY A 83 -3.71 -19.13 -13.09
CA GLY A 83 -2.98 -20.12 -12.32
C GLY A 83 -1.85 -19.58 -11.46
N LEU A 84 -0.84 -20.43 -11.23
CA LEU A 84 0.29 -20.15 -10.34
C LEU A 84 1.20 -19.05 -10.92
N ILE A 85 1.46 -18.02 -10.12
CA ILE A 85 2.36 -16.91 -10.44
C ILE A 85 3.76 -17.22 -9.94
N THR A 86 4.77 -16.95 -10.77
CA THR A 86 6.19 -17.17 -10.49
C THR A 86 6.98 -15.87 -10.34
N GLY A 87 6.39 -14.75 -10.75
CA GLY A 87 7.01 -13.42 -10.71
C GLY A 87 6.05 -12.36 -11.24
N GLY A 88 6.51 -11.11 -11.19
CA GLY A 88 5.76 -10.01 -11.77
C GLY A 88 6.02 -8.69 -11.08
N TRP A 89 5.42 -7.64 -11.64
CA TRP A 89 5.49 -6.30 -11.10
C TRP A 89 4.25 -5.49 -11.46
N LEU A 90 3.99 -4.46 -10.66
CA LEU A 90 2.95 -3.46 -10.90
C LEU A 90 3.59 -2.07 -10.88
N ARG A 91 3.35 -1.26 -11.90
CA ARG A 91 3.75 0.15 -11.92
C ARG A 91 2.61 1.02 -11.45
N ILE A 92 2.86 1.77 -10.37
CA ILE A 92 1.91 2.73 -9.82
C ILE A 92 2.51 4.12 -9.79
N LEU A 93 1.69 5.11 -10.12
CA LEU A 93 2.01 6.52 -10.05
C LEU A 93 1.28 7.12 -8.86
N GLY A 94 2.00 7.91 -8.06
CA GLY A 94 1.45 8.65 -6.95
C GLY A 94 2.55 9.37 -6.19
N ARG A 95 2.19 10.05 -5.11
CA ARG A 95 3.17 10.79 -4.30
C ARG A 95 3.84 9.88 -3.29
N LEU A 96 5.16 9.82 -3.32
CA LEU A 96 5.95 8.99 -2.43
C LEU A 96 6.64 9.84 -1.36
N MET A 97 6.42 9.50 -0.09
CA MET A 97 6.97 10.23 1.06
C MET A 97 7.69 9.30 2.02
N PRO A 98 8.88 9.68 2.52
CA PRO A 98 9.55 8.96 3.60
C PRO A 98 8.64 8.68 4.81
N LEU A 99 8.68 7.44 5.28
CA LEU A 99 7.92 6.98 6.43
C LEU A 99 8.88 6.52 7.53
N GLY A 100 8.81 7.15 8.70
CA GLY A 100 9.45 6.66 9.91
C GLY A 100 8.44 5.87 10.74
N VAL A 101 8.84 4.70 11.23
CA VAL A 101 8.03 3.91 12.18
C VAL A 101 8.89 3.45 13.35
N SER A 102 8.31 3.50 14.56
CA SER A 102 8.90 2.92 15.76
C SER A 102 7.81 2.25 16.60
N ARG A 103 8.16 1.17 17.29
CA ARG A 103 7.24 0.51 18.22
C ARG A 103 6.92 1.39 19.43
N GLN A 104 5.64 1.55 19.72
CA GLN A 104 5.21 2.11 21.00
C GLN A 104 5.61 1.17 22.14
N ALA A 105 5.94 1.75 23.30
CA ALA A 105 6.15 0.98 24.52
C ALA A 105 4.93 0.09 24.80
N ARG A 106 5.19 -1.19 25.13
CA ARG A 106 4.13 -2.16 25.41
C ARG A 106 3.24 -1.65 26.53
N SER A 107 1.97 -1.39 26.21
CA SER A 107 0.92 -1.21 27.19
C SER A 107 0.32 -2.58 27.53
N GLU A 108 0.26 -2.93 28.81
CA GLU A 108 -0.39 -4.16 29.31
C GLU A 108 -1.86 -4.28 28.90
N ARG A 109 -2.50 -3.18 28.47
CA ARG A 109 -3.91 -3.15 28.06
C ARG A 109 -4.12 -3.43 26.57
N ASN A 110 -3.08 -3.38 25.73
CA ASN A 110 -3.19 -3.55 24.29
C ASN A 110 -2.60 -4.89 23.84
N HIS A 111 -3.45 -5.77 23.33
CA HIS A 111 -3.05 -7.03 22.68
C HIS A 111 -2.46 -6.82 21.27
N CYS A 112 -2.18 -5.57 20.88
CA CYS A 112 -1.73 -5.18 19.54
C CYS A 112 -0.49 -4.27 19.67
N ILE A 113 0.45 -4.41 18.75
CA ILE A 113 1.63 -3.52 18.69
C ILE A 113 1.16 -2.15 18.20
N GLY A 114 1.35 -1.13 19.02
CA GLY A 114 1.17 0.26 18.60
C GLY A 114 2.40 0.77 17.85
N TRP A 115 2.20 1.66 16.90
CA TRP A 115 3.26 2.30 16.13
C TRP A 115 3.24 3.81 16.37
N GLU A 116 4.41 4.38 16.57
CA GLU A 116 4.67 5.81 16.35
C GLU A 116 5.08 5.97 14.89
N VAL A 117 4.57 7.04 14.26
CA VAL A 117 4.73 7.26 12.82
C VAL A 117 5.20 8.68 12.59
N SER A 118 6.15 8.85 11.67
CA SER A 118 6.47 10.14 11.08
C SER A 118 6.41 10.06 9.56
N ILE A 119 5.96 11.14 8.93
CA ILE A 119 5.90 11.29 7.47
C ILE A 119 6.75 12.49 7.12
N ASN A 120 7.70 12.32 6.19
CA ASN A 120 8.71 13.34 5.89
C ASN A 120 9.46 13.84 7.15
N GLY A 121 9.65 12.96 8.13
CA GLY A 121 10.26 13.30 9.42
C GLY A 121 9.35 14.05 10.41
N VAL A 122 8.13 14.42 10.02
CA VAL A 122 7.15 15.06 10.90
C VAL A 122 6.31 14.00 11.61
N PRO A 123 6.26 13.97 12.96
CA PRO A 123 5.41 13.03 13.69
C PRO A 123 3.93 13.20 13.34
N VAL A 124 3.25 12.09 13.06
CA VAL A 124 1.81 12.07 12.74
C VAL A 124 1.05 11.41 13.88
N ARG A 125 -0.02 12.06 14.34
CA ARG A 125 -0.89 11.48 15.36
C ARG A 125 -1.63 10.27 14.78
N CYS A 126 -1.32 9.09 15.30
CA CYS A 126 -1.96 7.84 14.88
C CYS A 126 -2.40 7.01 16.09
N SER A 127 -3.47 6.23 15.91
CA SER A 127 -3.87 5.25 16.91
C SER A 127 -3.11 3.94 16.68
N ALA A 128 -3.10 3.03 17.65
CA ALA A 128 -2.56 1.69 17.44
C ALA A 128 -3.26 0.89 16.30
N LYS A 129 -4.41 1.37 15.80
CA LYS A 129 -5.17 0.79 14.69
C LYS A 129 -4.92 1.48 13.35
N SER A 130 -4.01 2.43 13.29
CA SER A 130 -3.75 3.21 12.08
C SER A 130 -2.84 2.50 11.08
N ILE A 131 -2.14 1.45 11.46
CA ILE A 131 -1.28 0.65 10.59
C ILE A 131 -1.77 -0.81 10.59
N HIS A 132 -2.01 -1.34 9.39
CA HIS A 132 -2.34 -2.74 9.14
C HIS A 132 -1.22 -3.33 8.29
N LEU A 133 -0.33 -4.10 8.91
CA LEU A 133 0.70 -4.81 8.14
C LEU A 133 0.08 -6.01 7.43
N ASP A 134 0.52 -6.24 6.20
CA ASP A 134 0.07 -7.37 5.40
C ASP A 134 0.53 -8.68 6.05
N VAL A 135 1.76 -8.70 6.57
CA VAL A 135 2.38 -9.85 7.22
C VAL A 135 3.13 -9.42 8.49
N VAL A 136 3.35 -10.35 9.43
CA VAL A 136 4.14 -10.07 10.63
C VAL A 136 5.55 -9.64 10.21
N HIS A 137 5.92 -8.42 10.56
CA HIS A 137 7.22 -7.84 10.25
C HIS A 137 7.97 -7.47 11.53
N GLU A 138 8.92 -8.32 11.95
CA GLU A 138 9.58 -8.19 13.26
C GLU A 138 10.50 -6.97 13.36
N ARG A 139 11.13 -6.58 12.24
CA ARG A 139 12.17 -5.54 12.16
C ARG A 139 11.76 -4.39 11.25
N LEU A 140 10.48 -4.02 11.28
CA LEU A 140 9.92 -3.00 10.36
C LEU A 140 10.63 -1.64 10.51
N GLU A 141 10.99 -1.28 11.74
CA GLU A 141 11.74 -0.06 12.09
C GLU A 141 13.18 0.00 11.54
N GLU A 142 13.70 -1.11 11.02
CA GLU A 142 15.03 -1.17 10.40
C GLU A 142 14.98 -1.04 8.87
N CYS A 143 13.79 -1.11 8.28
CA CYS A 143 13.59 -0.97 6.84
C CYS A 143 13.64 0.50 6.41
N THR A 144 14.01 0.74 5.16
CA THR A 144 13.79 2.04 4.52
C THR A 144 12.37 2.08 3.99
N LEU A 145 11.50 2.83 4.65
CA LEU A 145 10.08 2.85 4.35
C LEU A 145 9.63 4.17 3.72
N PHE A 146 8.59 4.04 2.90
CA PHE A 146 7.85 5.13 2.30
C PHE A 146 6.35 4.87 2.47
N CYS A 147 5.56 5.92 2.37
CA CYS A 147 4.13 5.82 2.19
C CYS A 147 3.68 6.54 0.91
N MET A 148 2.62 6.03 0.31
CA MET A 148 1.98 6.62 -0.85
C MET A 148 0.49 6.81 -0.58
N PRO A 149 -0.02 8.05 -0.46
CA PRO A 149 -1.46 8.31 -0.35
C PRO A 149 -2.17 7.71 -1.53
N ALA A 150 -3.20 6.92 -1.25
CA ALA A 150 -3.93 6.18 -2.26
C ALA A 150 -5.41 6.55 -2.29
N ARG A 151 -5.98 7.03 -1.18
CA ARG A 151 -7.36 7.48 -1.14
C ARG A 151 -7.64 8.50 -0.03
N ILE A 152 -8.54 9.43 -0.30
CA ILE A 152 -9.18 10.28 0.72
C ILE A 152 -10.60 9.77 0.99
N ARG A 153 -10.92 9.54 2.27
CA ARG A 153 -12.28 9.20 2.71
C ARG A 153 -12.89 10.40 3.43
N ASN A 154 -14.06 10.81 2.98
CA ASN A 154 -14.81 11.90 3.57
C ASN A 154 -15.95 11.35 4.44
N SER A 155 -15.65 11.06 5.72
CA SER A 155 -16.61 10.46 6.66
C SER A 155 -16.76 11.32 7.93
N GLY A 156 -16.96 12.63 7.77
CA GLY A 156 -17.04 13.60 8.86
C GLY A 156 -15.69 14.02 9.45
N LYS A 157 -14.62 13.30 9.11
CA LYS A 157 -13.21 13.70 9.22
C LYS A 157 -12.52 13.21 7.94
N ASN A 158 -11.62 14.01 7.38
CA ASN A 158 -10.82 13.56 6.24
C ASN A 158 -9.86 12.48 6.74
N ILE A 159 -9.95 11.27 6.18
CA ILE A 159 -9.01 10.18 6.46
C ILE A 159 -8.26 9.88 5.17
N VAL A 160 -6.93 9.84 5.25
CA VAL A 160 -6.08 9.45 4.12
C VAL A 160 -5.65 8.00 4.33
N ASP A 161 -6.03 7.15 3.40
CA ASP A 161 -5.48 5.81 3.29
C ASP A 161 -4.19 5.86 2.47
N VAL A 162 -3.15 5.23 3.00
CA VAL A 162 -1.82 5.22 2.37
C VAL A 162 -1.33 3.79 2.23
N LEU A 163 -0.69 3.48 1.11
CA LEU A 163 0.11 2.27 0.96
C LEU A 163 1.38 2.41 1.78
N LEU A 164 1.76 1.38 2.51
CA LEU A 164 3.04 1.29 3.22
C LEU A 164 4.00 0.47 2.38
N LEU A 165 5.16 1.05 2.07
CA LEU A 165 6.08 0.54 1.06
C LEU A 165 7.49 0.41 1.65
N GLU A 166 8.08 -0.77 1.52
CA GLU A 166 9.49 -1.02 1.79
C GLU A 166 10.30 -0.83 0.50
N LEU A 167 11.36 -0.03 0.56
CA LEU A 167 12.30 0.12 -0.56
C LEU A 167 13.17 -1.13 -0.69
N VAL A 168 13.17 -1.74 -1.88
CA VAL A 168 13.98 -2.92 -2.21
C VAL A 168 15.18 -2.57 -3.10
N ASP A 169 14.95 -1.75 -4.13
CA ASP A 169 15.99 -1.29 -5.05
C ASP A 169 15.82 0.21 -5.30
N ARG A 170 16.76 1.00 -4.78
CA ARG A 170 16.74 2.46 -4.89
C ARG A 170 16.93 2.93 -6.32
N GLU A 171 17.87 2.32 -7.05
CA GLU A 171 18.24 2.75 -8.39
C GLU A 171 17.08 2.52 -9.35
N ARG A 172 16.35 1.42 -9.16
CA ARG A 172 15.24 1.01 -10.03
C ARG A 172 13.86 1.42 -9.53
N GLY A 173 13.76 2.09 -8.38
CA GLY A 173 12.48 2.47 -7.76
C GLY A 173 11.59 1.26 -7.48
N VAL A 174 12.16 0.17 -6.97
CA VAL A 174 11.44 -1.07 -6.67
C VAL A 174 11.10 -1.15 -5.20
N PHE A 175 9.85 -1.47 -4.91
CA PHE A 175 9.28 -1.52 -3.57
C PHE A 175 8.51 -2.82 -3.35
N ARG A 176 8.42 -3.23 -2.09
CA ARG A 176 7.41 -4.18 -1.62
C ARG A 176 6.33 -3.44 -0.86
N ARG A 177 5.09 -3.85 -1.05
CA ARG A 177 4.02 -3.44 -0.17
C ARG A 177 4.14 -4.22 1.14
N VAL A 178 4.03 -3.51 2.25
CA VAL A 178 4.09 -4.10 3.61
C VAL A 178 2.83 -3.86 4.43
N GLY A 179 1.90 -3.04 3.94
CA GLY A 179 0.64 -2.79 4.62
C GLY A 179 -0.15 -1.60 4.10
N LEU A 180 -1.18 -1.27 4.88
CA LEU A 180 -2.04 -0.11 4.69
C LEU A 180 -2.07 0.76 5.96
N GLY A 181 -1.91 2.07 5.79
CA GLY A 181 -2.07 3.05 6.84
C GLY A 181 -3.37 3.86 6.67
N SER A 182 -3.99 4.27 7.76
CA SER A 182 -5.12 5.22 7.76
C SER A 182 -4.86 6.33 8.77
N PHE A 183 -4.69 7.55 8.26
CA PHE A 183 -4.31 8.72 9.04
C PHE A 183 -5.39 9.79 8.96
N ALA A 184 -5.69 10.40 10.11
CA ALA A 184 -6.57 11.56 10.12
C ALA A 184 -5.85 12.75 9.47
N SER A 185 -6.59 13.46 8.64
CA SER A 185 -6.18 14.67 7.97
C SER A 185 -6.99 15.82 8.58
N GLU A 186 -6.39 16.59 9.48
CA GLU A 186 -6.92 17.92 9.84
C GLU A 186 -6.61 18.86 8.66
N GLU A 187 -7.55 19.72 8.22
CA GLU A 187 -7.42 20.52 6.98
C GLU A 187 -6.09 21.28 6.88
N GLU A 188 -5.63 21.92 7.96
CA GLU A 188 -4.35 22.65 8.00
C GLU A 188 -3.13 21.72 7.95
N SER A 189 -3.23 20.54 8.57
CA SER A 189 -2.17 19.53 8.53
C SER A 189 -2.13 18.82 7.17
N TYR A 190 -3.24 18.83 6.44
CA TYR A 190 -3.36 18.09 5.19
C TYR A 190 -2.49 18.71 4.10
N GLU A 191 -2.71 20.01 3.89
CA GLU A 191 -1.95 20.80 2.93
C GLU A 191 -0.46 20.78 3.29
N ALA A 192 -0.12 20.91 4.57
CA ALA A 192 1.28 20.93 5.00
C ALA A 192 1.98 19.57 4.88
N LEU A 193 1.36 18.47 5.31
CA LEU A 193 1.98 17.14 5.33
C LEU A 193 1.88 16.42 3.99
N TRP A 194 0.71 16.51 3.34
CA TRP A 194 0.40 15.75 2.15
C TRP A 194 0.50 16.57 0.88
N LEU A 195 0.54 17.91 0.93
CA LEU A 195 0.72 18.77 -0.26
C LEU A 195 2.01 19.59 -0.26
N GLY A 196 2.54 19.98 0.89
CA GLY A 196 3.52 21.06 1.02
C GLY A 196 4.99 20.69 1.23
N LEU A 197 5.39 19.42 1.11
CA LEU A 197 6.78 19.01 1.37
C LEU A 197 7.53 18.60 0.12
N GLU A 198 8.80 19.03 0.05
CA GLU A 198 9.74 18.67 -1.00
C GLU A 198 9.83 17.15 -1.11
N VAL A 199 9.49 16.67 -2.30
CA VAL A 199 9.52 15.27 -2.64
C VAL A 199 10.97 14.80 -2.63
N GLN A 200 11.29 13.75 -1.85
CA GLN A 200 12.62 13.14 -1.92
C GLN A 200 12.85 12.63 -3.34
N ARG A 201 13.85 13.21 -4.01
CA ARG A 201 14.30 12.78 -5.35
C ARG A 201 14.92 11.38 -5.24
N LEU A 202 14.13 10.38 -5.57
CA LEU A 202 14.64 9.06 -5.92
C LEU A 202 14.98 9.07 -7.41
N SER A 203 15.92 8.22 -7.83
CA SER A 203 16.23 8.00 -9.25
C SER A 203 15.13 7.22 -9.99
N CYS A 204 13.87 7.34 -9.55
CA CYS A 204 12.72 6.74 -10.22
C CYS A 204 12.27 7.64 -11.37
N GLU A 205 11.46 7.09 -12.28
CA GLU A 205 10.88 7.86 -13.38
C GLU A 205 9.93 8.92 -12.79
N GLU A 206 10.37 10.17 -12.76
CA GLU A 206 9.57 11.32 -12.31
C GLU A 206 8.53 11.67 -13.38
N TYR A 207 7.29 11.95 -12.95
CA TYR A 207 6.21 12.39 -13.84
C TYR A 207 5.61 13.70 -13.33
N GLY A 208 6.09 14.83 -13.85
CA GLY A 208 5.63 16.17 -13.43
C GLY A 208 5.89 16.50 -11.95
N ASP A 209 5.49 17.71 -11.52
CA ASP A 209 6.04 18.45 -10.36
C ASP A 209 5.93 17.82 -8.95
N ALA A 210 5.38 16.60 -8.76
CA ALA A 210 5.38 15.94 -7.43
C ALA A 210 5.14 14.42 -7.40
N GLU A 211 4.79 13.76 -8.51
CA GLU A 211 4.44 12.32 -8.51
C GLU A 211 5.60 11.45 -9.00
N GLN A 212 5.69 10.25 -8.44
CA GLN A 212 6.70 9.27 -8.82
C GLN A 212 6.07 7.99 -9.34
N LEU A 213 6.58 7.52 -10.47
CA LEU A 213 6.27 6.20 -10.98
C LEU A 213 7.21 5.19 -10.31
N ILE A 214 6.64 4.25 -9.57
CA ILE A 214 7.40 3.20 -8.87
C ILE A 214 6.95 1.81 -9.30
N ARG A 215 7.78 0.81 -9.00
CA ARG A 215 7.49 -0.60 -9.27
C ARG A 215 7.25 -1.35 -7.96
N LEU A 216 6.09 -1.99 -7.83
CA LEU A 216 5.80 -2.96 -6.77
C LEU A 216 6.12 -4.38 -7.24
N ILE A 217 6.73 -5.20 -6.38
CA ILE A 217 7.06 -6.63 -6.62
C ILE A 217 6.49 -7.56 -5.57
#